data_AF-A0A3R6ZH97-F1
#
_entry.id   AF-A0A3R6ZH97-F1
#
_cell.length_a   1.000
_cell.length_b   1.000
_cell.length_c   1.000
_cell.angle_alpha   90.00
_cell.angle_beta   90.00
_cell.angle_gamma   90.00
#
_symmetry.space_group_name_H-M   'P 1'
#
loop_
_entity.id
_entity.type
_entity.pdbx_description
1 polymer ?
#
loop_
_entity_poly.entity_id
_entity_poly.type
_entity_poly.pdbx_seq_one_letter_code
_entity_poly.pdbx_strand_id
1 'polypeptide(L)'
;MKFQETMISVQPSAYGWTEIMEEIGERLIAEYEALPASFYGMPVRRDGRMSGHRVGVWESGEFYRHFLGSTVGPQTQMEWLNLPDSYLAVAANGCIFKEGSGSFLEVRSRLKAGHPEDVRIKKMVARAANMSQSGQYNLPRSVRRGEYVEAGLALAEFVRHGMVMIYLLNHRYAPFYKWMHRGLGELPILGTTQKLFAQLMDPCPESLFWEQKQELIETICGLISAEWQRQGLIGTTDPFLQNSLDELMKQIQDPQIAVLPWLYG
;
A
#
# COMPACT_ATOMS: atom_id res chain seq x y z
N MET A 1 -5.98 12.04 -0.58
CA MET A 1 -6.95 11.56 0.41
C MET A 1 -6.33 11.62 1.79
N LYS A 2 -6.74 12.60 2.62
CA LYS A 2 -6.25 12.76 3.99
C LYS A 2 -6.89 11.68 4.86
N PHE A 3 -6.12 10.68 5.24
CA PHE A 3 -6.49 9.81 6.35
C PHE A 3 -6.30 10.63 7.62
N GLN A 4 -7.40 11.07 8.22
CA GLN A 4 -7.38 11.75 9.51
C GLN A 4 -7.06 10.71 10.58
N GLU A 5 -5.82 10.71 11.02
CA GLU A 5 -5.42 10.15 12.30
C GLU A 5 -4.80 11.30 13.10
N THR A 6 -5.38 11.53 14.28
CA THR A 6 -5.03 12.60 15.20
C THR A 6 -3.91 12.10 16.09
N MET A 7 -2.71 12.67 15.97
CA MET A 7 -1.63 12.48 16.92
C MET A 7 -1.30 13.85 17.52
N ILE A 8 -1.52 13.98 18.82
CA ILE A 8 -1.05 15.10 19.64
C ILE A 8 0.27 14.64 20.27
N SER A 9 1.41 15.11 19.75
CA SER A 9 2.72 14.90 20.37
C SER A 9 3.12 16.15 21.16
N VAL A 10 3.59 15.97 22.38
CA VAL A 10 4.13 17.04 23.24
C VAL A 10 5.67 16.97 23.25
N GLN A 11 6.35 18.10 23.48
CA GLN A 11 7.82 18.23 23.41
C GLN A 11 8.54 17.65 24.63
N PRO A 12 9.72 17.01 24.48
CA PRO A 12 10.64 16.72 25.58
C PRO A 12 11.67 17.84 25.78
N SER A 13 12.04 18.07 27.04
CA SER A 13 13.36 18.57 27.43
C SER A 13 14.45 17.54 27.12
N ALA A 14 15.72 17.82 27.43
CA ALA A 14 16.93 17.14 26.94
C ALA A 14 17.11 15.62 27.17
N TYR A 15 16.07 14.86 27.52
CA TYR A 15 16.11 13.47 27.91
C TYR A 15 14.96 12.68 27.22
N GLY A 16 15.16 11.38 26.99
CA GLY A 16 14.44 10.58 25.98
C GLY A 16 12.92 10.39 26.16
N TRP A 17 12.29 9.83 25.12
CA TRP A 17 10.84 9.60 24.90
C TRP A 17 10.03 9.08 26.08
N THR A 18 10.65 8.22 26.89
CA THR A 18 10.08 7.63 28.09
C THR A 18 9.66 8.71 29.09
N GLU A 19 10.42 9.81 29.18
CA GLU A 19 10.23 10.83 30.20
C GLU A 19 9.01 11.74 29.95
N ILE A 20 8.62 12.03 28.70
CA ILE A 20 7.39 12.84 28.45
C ILE A 20 6.13 12.05 28.78
N MET A 21 6.09 10.78 28.37
CA MET A 21 4.93 9.94 28.67
C MET A 21 4.84 9.67 30.18
N GLU A 22 5.98 9.53 30.86
CA GLU A 22 6.04 9.47 32.32
C GLU A 22 5.61 10.79 33.00
N GLU A 23 5.92 11.95 32.42
CA GLU A 23 5.62 13.25 33.04
C GLU A 23 4.17 13.72 32.81
N ILE A 24 3.63 13.55 31.60
CA ILE A 24 2.32 14.10 31.22
C ILE A 24 1.38 13.12 30.53
N GLY A 25 1.81 11.87 30.28
CA GLY A 25 1.03 10.89 29.51
C GLY A 25 -0.32 10.58 30.15
N GLU A 26 -0.37 10.34 31.47
CA GLU A 26 -1.62 10.09 32.20
C GLU A 26 -2.59 11.27 32.10
N ARG A 27 -2.08 12.50 32.25
CA ARG A 27 -2.90 13.71 32.09
C ARG A 27 -3.42 13.84 30.66
N LEU A 28 -2.59 13.57 29.65
CA LEU A 28 -3.01 13.64 28.25
C LEU A 28 -4.11 12.63 27.94
N ILE A 29 -4.00 11.41 28.47
CA ILE A 29 -5.02 10.37 28.34
C ILE A 29 -6.32 10.81 29.02
N ALA A 30 -6.25 11.32 30.25
CA ALA A 30 -7.43 11.80 30.97
C ALA A 30 -8.16 12.92 30.23
N GLU A 31 -7.42 13.91 29.69
CA GLU A 31 -7.98 14.99 28.88
C GLU A 31 -8.59 14.47 27.57
N TYR A 32 -7.95 13.50 26.92
CA TYR A 32 -8.49 12.87 25.71
C TYR A 32 -9.81 12.14 25.99
N GLU A 33 -9.88 11.34 27.06
CA GLU A 33 -11.09 10.61 27.45
C GLU A 33 -12.21 11.53 27.95
N ALA A 34 -11.87 12.72 28.44
CA ALA A 34 -12.83 13.75 28.84
C ALA A 34 -13.44 14.52 27.65
N LEU A 35 -12.93 14.32 26.42
CA LEU A 35 -13.47 14.98 25.23
C LEU A 35 -14.96 14.60 25.00
N PRO A 36 -15.78 15.51 24.46
CA PRO A 36 -17.18 15.23 24.18
C PRO A 36 -17.36 13.99 23.30
N ALA A 37 -18.33 13.14 23.65
CA ALA A 37 -18.64 11.92 22.87
C ALA A 37 -19.19 12.21 21.45
N SER A 38 -19.46 13.47 21.12
CA SER A 38 -19.87 13.93 19.81
C SER A 38 -19.34 15.34 19.51
N PHE A 39 -19.05 15.61 18.24
CA PHE A 39 -18.59 16.93 17.76
C PHE A 39 -19.35 17.28 16.47
N TYR A 40 -19.98 18.47 16.43
CA TYR A 40 -20.87 18.90 15.33
C TYR A 40 -21.93 17.86 14.92
N GLY A 41 -22.55 17.19 15.90
CA GLY A 41 -23.59 16.19 15.66
C GLY A 41 -23.08 14.83 15.15
N MET A 42 -21.76 14.65 15.02
CA MET A 42 -21.15 13.37 14.65
C MET A 42 -20.60 12.67 15.90
N PRO A 43 -20.86 11.36 16.10
CA PRO A 43 -20.29 10.62 17.21
C PRO A 43 -18.78 10.49 17.05
N VAL A 44 -18.03 10.59 18.15
CA VAL A 44 -16.60 10.33 18.16
C VAL A 44 -16.34 8.85 17.92
N ARG A 45 -15.32 8.56 17.12
CA ARG A 45 -14.88 7.19 16.85
C ARG A 45 -14.34 6.55 18.13
N ARG A 46 -14.78 5.34 18.43
CA ARG A 46 -14.25 4.53 19.53
C ARG A 46 -13.60 3.27 18.99
N ASP A 47 -12.64 2.76 19.73
CA ASP A 47 -12.05 1.47 19.43
C ASP A 47 -13.06 0.34 19.70
N GLY A 48 -12.98 -0.69 18.87
CA GLY A 48 -13.77 -1.91 19.02
C GLY A 48 -12.86 -3.12 18.96
N ARG A 49 -13.37 -4.27 19.44
CA ARG A 49 -12.61 -5.53 19.49
C ARG A 49 -12.03 -5.95 18.13
N MET A 50 -12.71 -5.63 17.03
CA MET A 50 -12.23 -5.90 15.66
C MET A 50 -11.25 -4.84 15.13
N SER A 51 -11.35 -3.58 15.58
CA SER A 51 -10.47 -2.52 15.08
C SER A 51 -9.15 -2.46 15.84
N GLY A 52 -9.13 -2.91 17.10
CA GLY A 52 -8.02 -2.65 18.01
C GLY A 52 -7.91 -1.16 18.37
N HIS A 53 -6.80 -0.79 19.00
CA HIS A 53 -6.49 0.59 19.37
C HIS A 53 -6.06 1.38 18.12
N ARG A 54 -6.84 2.39 17.69
CA ARG A 54 -6.54 3.20 16.50
C ARG A 54 -6.72 4.70 16.70
N VAL A 55 -7.31 5.10 17.81
CA VAL A 55 -7.50 6.49 18.21
C VAL A 55 -6.99 6.65 19.63
N GLY A 56 -6.84 7.88 20.09
CA GLY A 56 -6.32 8.14 21.44
C GLY A 56 -4.87 8.60 21.46
N VAL A 57 -4.33 8.59 22.67
CA VAL A 57 -2.97 9.03 22.95
C VAL A 57 -2.02 7.86 22.71
N TRP A 58 -0.93 8.13 22.00
CA TRP A 58 0.13 7.16 21.75
C TRP A 58 1.47 7.69 22.19
N GLU A 59 2.29 6.80 22.76
CA GLU A 59 3.74 7.02 22.72
C GLU A 59 4.22 6.90 21.26
N SER A 60 5.14 7.77 20.84
CA SER A 60 5.56 7.85 19.42
C SER A 60 6.17 6.55 18.92
N GLY A 61 6.99 5.87 19.74
CA GLY A 61 7.55 4.57 19.40
C GLY A 61 6.47 3.50 19.34
N GLU A 62 5.56 3.46 20.30
CA GLU A 62 4.47 2.47 20.32
C GLU A 62 3.49 2.63 19.16
N PHE A 63 3.26 3.85 18.65
CA PHE A 63 2.53 4.06 17.40
C PHE A 63 3.20 3.30 16.24
N TYR A 64 4.52 3.46 16.07
CA TYR A 64 5.23 2.73 15.00
C TYR A 64 5.32 1.24 15.28
N ARG A 65 5.53 0.82 16.53
CA ARG A 65 5.55 -0.60 16.90
C ARG A 65 4.22 -1.27 16.55
N HIS A 66 3.10 -0.60 16.79
CA HIS A 66 1.78 -1.14 16.48
C HIS A 66 1.61 -1.49 15.00
N PHE A 67 2.06 -0.62 14.10
CA PHE A 67 1.89 -0.84 12.65
C PHE A 67 3.06 -1.56 11.99
N LEU A 68 4.28 -1.38 12.51
CA LEU A 68 5.52 -1.79 11.87
C LEU A 68 6.30 -2.85 12.65
N GLY A 69 5.84 -3.24 13.84
CA GLY A 69 6.53 -4.16 14.75
C GLY A 69 7.80 -3.58 15.39
N SER A 70 8.17 -2.33 15.10
CA SER A 70 9.38 -1.65 15.56
C SER A 70 9.09 -0.20 15.94
N THR A 71 9.63 0.25 17.08
CA THR A 71 9.50 1.65 17.52
C THR A 71 10.26 2.63 16.63
N VAL A 72 11.27 2.15 15.93
CA VAL A 72 12.09 2.94 15.00
C VAL A 72 11.74 2.66 13.55
N GLY A 73 10.73 1.84 13.26
CA GLY A 73 10.37 1.38 11.91
C GLY A 73 11.38 0.38 11.30
N PRO A 74 11.16 -0.08 10.05
CA PRO A 74 12.01 -1.06 9.38
C PRO A 74 13.41 -0.50 9.11
N GLN A 75 14.42 -1.32 9.38
CA GLN A 75 15.85 -1.04 9.24
C GLN A 75 16.50 -1.90 8.14
N THR A 76 16.01 -3.11 7.92
CA THR A 76 16.56 -4.05 6.93
C THR A 76 15.63 -4.24 5.74
N GLN A 77 16.17 -4.64 4.58
CA GLN A 77 15.36 -4.89 3.38
C GLN A 77 14.31 -5.99 3.60
N MET A 78 14.64 -7.02 4.38
CA MET A 78 13.69 -8.07 4.74
C MET A 78 12.56 -7.57 5.65
N GLU A 79 12.85 -6.68 6.61
CA GLU A 79 11.79 -6.03 7.40
C GLU A 79 10.85 -5.22 6.51
N TRP A 80 11.40 -4.41 5.60
CA TRP A 80 10.62 -3.66 4.62
C TRP A 80 9.75 -4.57 3.73
N LEU A 81 10.31 -5.68 3.25
CA LEU A 81 9.64 -6.60 2.35
C LEU A 81 8.46 -7.30 3.04
N ASN A 82 8.63 -7.67 4.31
CA ASN A 82 7.64 -8.41 5.09
C ASN A 82 6.51 -7.53 5.65
N LEU A 83 6.64 -6.20 5.60
CA LEU A 83 5.60 -5.30 6.06
C LEU A 83 4.45 -5.18 5.05
N PRO A 84 3.18 -5.25 5.50
CA PRO A 84 2.05 -4.95 4.64
C PRO A 84 2.05 -3.49 4.19
N ASP A 85 1.90 -3.24 2.89
CA ASP A 85 1.81 -1.88 2.33
C ASP A 85 0.73 -1.05 3.03
N SER A 86 -0.40 -1.66 3.40
CA SER A 86 -1.47 -0.94 4.09
C SER A 86 -1.08 -0.39 5.47
N TYR A 87 -0.12 -1.02 6.15
CA TYR A 87 0.39 -0.53 7.44
C TYR A 87 1.44 0.56 7.24
N LEU A 88 2.32 0.41 6.25
CA LEU A 88 3.23 1.48 5.83
C LEU A 88 2.46 2.72 5.37
N ALA A 89 1.35 2.53 4.65
CA ALA A 89 0.45 3.60 4.22
C ALA A 89 -0.17 4.34 5.39
N VAL A 90 -0.53 3.64 6.48
CA VAL A 90 -1.04 4.28 7.71
C VAL A 90 0.07 5.06 8.40
N ALA A 91 1.21 4.40 8.67
CA ALA A 91 2.33 4.99 9.41
C ALA A 91 2.97 6.21 8.72
N ALA A 92 2.95 6.27 7.38
CA ALA A 92 3.53 7.39 6.61
C ALA A 92 2.59 8.59 6.42
N ASN A 93 1.27 8.41 6.58
CA ASN A 93 0.27 9.39 6.18
C ASN A 93 -0.11 10.35 7.31
N GLY A 94 -1.32 10.92 7.28
CA GLY A 94 -1.82 11.85 8.29
C GLY A 94 -1.31 13.28 8.16
N CYS A 95 -1.88 14.17 8.98
CA CYS A 95 -1.45 15.55 9.13
C CYS A 95 -0.84 15.75 10.52
N ILE A 96 0.26 16.50 10.58
CA ILE A 96 0.85 16.93 11.86
C ILE A 96 0.29 18.31 12.13
N PHE A 97 -0.48 18.44 13.22
CA PHE A 97 -1.11 19.70 13.60
C PHE A 97 -0.25 20.52 14.57
N LYS A 98 0.60 19.83 15.32
CA LYS A 98 1.61 20.42 16.20
C LYS A 98 2.87 19.59 16.08
N GLU A 99 3.96 20.22 15.66
CA GLU A 99 5.25 19.55 15.58
C GLU A 99 5.77 19.22 16.99
N GLY A 100 6.04 17.95 17.22
CA GLY A 100 6.75 17.44 18.39
C GLY A 100 8.23 17.21 18.11
N SER A 101 8.85 16.32 18.87
CA SER A 101 10.26 15.97 18.79
C SER A 101 10.68 15.25 17.49
N GLY A 102 12.01 15.21 17.25
CA GLY A 102 12.62 14.80 15.99
C GLY A 102 12.44 13.34 15.55
N SER A 103 12.44 12.34 16.44
CA SER A 103 12.47 10.93 15.99
C SER A 103 11.17 10.48 15.31
N PHE A 104 10.00 10.98 15.76
CA PHE A 104 8.74 10.67 15.08
C PHE A 104 8.77 11.17 13.64
N LEU A 105 9.25 12.40 13.45
CA LEU A 105 9.42 13.02 12.13
C LEU A 105 10.49 12.31 11.30
N GLU A 106 11.55 11.81 11.93
CA GLU A 106 12.62 11.07 11.28
C GLU A 106 12.11 9.75 10.69
N VAL A 107 11.45 8.92 11.50
CA VAL A 107 10.84 7.66 11.02
C VAL A 107 9.82 7.97 9.92
N ARG A 108 8.95 8.96 10.12
CA ARG A 108 7.95 9.35 9.11
C ARG A 108 8.59 9.81 7.80
N SER A 109 9.67 10.58 7.88
CA SER A 109 10.38 11.08 6.71
C SER A 109 11.01 9.93 5.91
N ARG A 110 11.61 8.96 6.60
CA ARG A 110 12.12 7.74 5.97
C ARG A 110 11.00 6.93 5.32
N LEU A 111 9.88 6.73 6.00
CA LEU A 111 8.71 6.06 5.42
C LEU A 111 8.17 6.80 4.19
N LYS A 112 8.14 8.14 4.21
CA LYS A 112 7.67 8.96 3.09
C LYS A 112 8.55 8.90 1.85
N ALA A 113 9.82 8.51 1.98
CA ALA A 113 10.72 8.27 0.86
C ALA A 113 10.31 7.05 0.02
N GLY A 114 9.46 6.16 0.58
CA GLY A 114 9.01 4.94 -0.09
C GLY A 114 9.83 3.72 0.30
N HIS A 115 9.51 2.58 -0.31
CA HIS A 115 10.29 1.35 -0.17
C HIS A 115 11.74 1.56 -0.63
N PRO A 116 12.73 0.92 0.01
CA PRO A 116 14.04 0.70 -0.61
C PRO A 116 13.88 0.09 -2.01
N GLU A 117 14.76 0.45 -2.94
CA GLU A 117 14.55 0.17 -4.37
C GLU A 117 14.48 -1.33 -4.67
N ASP A 118 15.39 -2.13 -4.11
CA ASP A 118 15.36 -3.60 -4.26
C ASP A 118 14.05 -4.20 -3.73
N VAL A 119 13.53 -3.71 -2.61
CA VAL A 119 12.24 -4.13 -2.05
C VAL A 119 11.10 -3.73 -2.98
N ARG A 120 11.12 -2.50 -3.50
CA ARG A 120 10.11 -2.02 -4.45
C ARG A 120 10.06 -2.89 -5.70
N ILE A 121 11.22 -3.18 -6.29
CA ILE A 121 11.36 -4.04 -7.46
C ILE A 121 10.87 -5.45 -7.13
N LYS A 122 11.27 -6.01 -5.99
CA LYS A 122 10.83 -7.34 -5.55
C LYS A 122 9.31 -7.42 -5.42
N LYS A 123 8.69 -6.42 -4.80
CA LYS A 123 7.23 -6.31 -4.69
C LYS A 123 6.57 -6.18 -6.08
N MET A 124 7.15 -5.40 -6.99
CA MET A 124 6.66 -5.30 -8.37
C MET A 124 6.71 -6.66 -9.08
N VAL A 125 7.81 -7.41 -8.98
CA VAL A 125 7.92 -8.77 -9.54
C VAL A 125 6.81 -9.67 -9.01
N ALA A 126 6.56 -9.67 -7.70
CA ALA A 126 5.50 -10.48 -7.10
C ALA A 126 4.10 -10.11 -7.62
N ARG A 127 3.80 -8.81 -7.75
CA ARG A 127 2.53 -8.35 -8.32
C ARG A 127 2.41 -8.73 -9.80
N ALA A 128 3.45 -8.53 -10.60
CA ALA A 128 3.46 -8.86 -12.02
C ALA A 128 3.30 -10.36 -12.29
N ALA A 129 3.94 -11.21 -11.48
CA ALA A 129 3.75 -12.66 -11.51
C ALA A 129 2.29 -13.06 -11.22
N ASN A 130 1.68 -12.46 -10.19
CA ASN A 130 0.27 -12.71 -9.89
C ASN A 130 -0.66 -12.18 -11.01
N MET A 131 -0.40 -11.00 -11.55
CA MET A 131 -1.21 -10.39 -12.62
C MET A 131 -1.18 -11.22 -13.91
N SER A 132 0.02 -11.64 -14.34
CA SER A 132 0.17 -12.48 -15.54
C SER A 132 -0.50 -13.84 -15.35
N GLN A 133 -0.31 -14.47 -14.18
CA GLN A 133 -0.95 -15.75 -13.87
C GLN A 133 -2.47 -15.64 -13.79
N SER A 134 -3.00 -14.66 -13.04
CA SER A 134 -4.44 -14.56 -12.81
C SER A 134 -5.17 -13.96 -14.01
N GLY A 135 -4.74 -12.81 -14.52
CA GLY A 135 -5.42 -12.06 -15.56
C GLY A 135 -5.14 -12.54 -16.98
N GLN A 136 -3.86 -12.71 -17.32
CA GLN A 136 -3.46 -13.00 -18.71
C GLN A 136 -3.53 -14.50 -19.03
N TYR A 137 -3.28 -15.37 -18.04
CA TYR A 137 -3.26 -16.82 -18.24
C TYR A 137 -4.53 -17.53 -17.76
N ASN A 138 -4.84 -17.49 -16.46
CA ASN A 138 -5.91 -18.31 -15.86
C ASN A 138 -7.29 -17.86 -16.33
N LEU A 139 -7.59 -16.58 -16.18
CA LEU A 139 -8.90 -16.02 -16.44
C LEU A 139 -9.50 -16.36 -17.83
N PRO A 140 -8.80 -16.17 -18.97
CA PRO A 140 -9.35 -16.57 -20.27
C PRO A 140 -9.54 -18.09 -20.41
N ARG A 141 -8.79 -18.92 -19.67
CA ARG A 141 -8.98 -20.37 -19.65
C ARG A 141 -10.22 -20.76 -18.85
N SER A 142 -10.45 -20.12 -17.70
CA SER A 142 -11.62 -20.35 -16.85
C SER A 142 -12.90 -20.01 -17.62
N VAL A 143 -12.91 -18.87 -18.33
CA VAL A 143 -14.07 -18.46 -19.15
C VAL A 143 -14.35 -19.44 -20.29
N ARG A 144 -13.33 -19.89 -21.03
CA ARG A 144 -13.51 -20.89 -22.10
C ARG A 144 -14.09 -22.22 -21.60
N ARG A 145 -13.92 -22.54 -20.32
CA ARG A 145 -14.45 -23.75 -19.68
C ARG A 145 -15.85 -23.55 -19.08
N GLY A 146 -16.34 -22.31 -18.99
CA GLY A 146 -17.58 -21.99 -18.28
C GLY A 146 -17.43 -21.97 -16.75
N GLU A 147 -16.21 -21.95 -16.22
CA GLU A 147 -15.92 -21.94 -14.77
C GLU A 147 -15.91 -20.49 -14.24
N TYR A 148 -17.10 -19.89 -14.12
CA TYR A 148 -17.23 -18.45 -13.84
C TYR A 148 -16.87 -18.05 -12.40
N VAL A 149 -16.90 -18.99 -11.44
CA VAL A 149 -16.42 -18.73 -10.07
C VAL A 149 -14.91 -18.51 -10.09
N GLU A 150 -14.17 -19.37 -10.78
CA GLU A 150 -12.72 -19.24 -10.98
C GLU A 150 -12.38 -17.95 -11.74
N ALA A 151 -13.15 -17.64 -12.80
CA ALA A 151 -13.00 -16.39 -13.54
C ALA A 151 -13.18 -15.15 -12.64
N GLY A 152 -14.20 -15.13 -11.79
CA GLY A 152 -14.42 -14.04 -10.84
C GLY A 152 -13.25 -13.87 -9.85
N LEU A 153 -12.72 -14.97 -9.33
CA LEU A 153 -11.55 -14.95 -8.43
C LEU A 153 -10.30 -14.42 -9.15
N ALA A 154 -10.00 -14.93 -10.34
CA ALA A 154 -8.84 -14.54 -11.12
C ALA A 154 -8.88 -13.06 -11.52
N LEU A 155 -10.07 -12.56 -11.88
CA LEU A 155 -10.30 -11.14 -12.16
C LEU A 155 -10.06 -10.26 -10.93
N ALA A 156 -10.63 -10.63 -9.79
CA ALA A 156 -10.43 -9.90 -8.54
C ALA A 156 -8.95 -9.88 -8.11
N GLU A 157 -8.24 -10.99 -8.32
CA GLU A 157 -6.80 -11.10 -8.08
C GLU A 157 -6.00 -10.16 -8.98
N PHE A 158 -6.29 -10.16 -10.28
CA PHE A 158 -5.64 -9.26 -11.24
C PHE A 158 -5.84 -7.78 -10.85
N VAL A 159 -7.08 -7.40 -10.55
CA VAL A 159 -7.42 -6.02 -10.18
C VAL A 159 -6.68 -5.62 -8.90
N ARG A 160 -6.65 -6.47 -7.88
CA ARG A 160 -5.95 -6.18 -6.63
C ARG A 160 -4.46 -5.94 -6.86
N HIS A 161 -3.77 -6.85 -7.54
CA HIS A 161 -2.33 -6.72 -7.78
C HIS A 161 -2.01 -5.59 -8.75
N GLY A 162 -2.86 -5.37 -9.76
CA GLY A 162 -2.74 -4.25 -10.69
C GLY A 162 -2.82 -2.90 -9.99
N MET A 163 -3.77 -2.71 -9.07
CA MET A 163 -3.84 -1.47 -8.30
C MET A 163 -2.59 -1.28 -7.42
N VAL A 164 -2.11 -2.33 -6.73
CA VAL A 164 -0.88 -2.26 -5.91
C VAL A 164 0.35 -1.96 -6.76
N MET A 165 0.46 -2.52 -7.97
CA MET A 165 1.53 -2.20 -8.93
C MET A 165 1.60 -0.70 -9.22
N ILE A 166 0.45 -0.05 -9.46
CA ILE A 166 0.43 1.41 -9.71
C ILE A 166 0.95 2.19 -8.49
N TYR A 167 0.62 1.77 -7.27
CA TYR A 167 1.20 2.39 -6.06
C TYR A 167 2.72 2.24 -5.99
N LEU A 168 3.26 1.06 -6.29
CA LEU A 168 4.71 0.80 -6.31
C LEU A 168 5.43 1.64 -7.38
N LEU A 169 4.84 1.81 -8.56
CA LEU A 169 5.37 2.68 -9.62
C LEU A 169 5.48 4.15 -9.18
N ASN A 170 4.68 4.56 -8.20
CA ASN A 170 4.68 5.92 -7.64
C ASN A 170 5.54 6.07 -6.37
N HIS A 171 6.29 5.04 -5.96
CA HIS A 171 6.96 4.99 -4.64
C HIS A 171 5.99 5.29 -3.47
N ARG A 172 4.76 4.78 -3.59
CA ARG A 172 3.72 4.91 -2.57
C ARG A 172 3.29 3.53 -2.07
N TYR A 173 2.83 3.49 -0.83
CA TYR A 173 2.24 2.28 -0.26
C TYR A 173 0.75 2.21 -0.61
N ALA A 174 0.32 1.05 -1.09
CA ALA A 174 -1.10 0.82 -1.35
C ALA A 174 -1.88 0.80 -0.02
N PRO A 175 -2.94 1.63 0.14
CA PRO A 175 -3.74 1.63 1.35
C PRO A 175 -4.63 0.38 1.41
N PHE A 176 -5.36 0.22 2.51
CA PHE A 176 -6.34 -0.85 2.66
C PHE A 176 -7.31 -0.91 1.46
N TYR A 177 -7.68 -2.12 1.02
CA TYR A 177 -8.27 -2.38 -0.30
C TYR A 177 -9.46 -1.48 -0.67
N LYS A 178 -10.34 -1.16 0.29
CA LYS A 178 -11.52 -0.32 0.04
C LYS A 178 -11.20 1.13 -0.35
N TRP A 179 -9.97 1.57 -0.09
CA TRP A 179 -9.47 2.91 -0.37
C TRP A 179 -8.55 2.95 -1.59
N MET A 180 -8.05 1.78 -2.01
CA MET A 180 -7.01 1.64 -3.02
C MET A 180 -7.46 2.19 -4.37
N HIS A 181 -8.66 1.78 -4.85
CA HIS A 181 -9.20 2.25 -6.13
C HIS A 181 -9.41 3.76 -6.16
N ARG A 182 -9.99 4.34 -5.11
CA ARG A 182 -10.22 5.78 -5.02
C ARG A 182 -8.89 6.56 -5.04
N GLY A 183 -7.88 6.07 -4.33
CA GLY A 183 -6.58 6.74 -4.24
C GLY A 183 -5.76 6.69 -5.54
N LEU A 184 -6.02 5.74 -6.45
CA LEU A 184 -5.33 5.69 -7.75
C LEU A 184 -5.47 6.99 -8.55
N GLY A 185 -6.66 7.61 -8.55
CA GLY A 185 -6.90 8.84 -9.31
C GLY A 185 -6.08 10.04 -8.84
N GLU A 186 -5.43 9.96 -7.68
CA GLU A 186 -4.54 11.00 -7.14
C GLU A 186 -3.06 10.75 -7.47
N LEU A 187 -2.72 9.60 -8.07
CA LEU A 187 -1.34 9.23 -8.37
C LEU A 187 -0.87 9.87 -9.70
N PRO A 188 0.33 10.47 -9.74
CA PRO A 188 0.84 11.10 -10.96
C PRO A 188 1.18 10.09 -12.06
N ILE A 189 1.68 8.90 -11.69
CA ILE A 189 2.03 7.86 -12.65
C ILE A 189 0.83 6.91 -12.78
N LEU A 190 0.31 6.80 -13.99
CA LEU A 190 -0.78 5.89 -14.38
C LEU A 190 -2.07 6.03 -13.54
N GLY A 191 -2.32 7.16 -12.87
CA GLY A 191 -3.56 7.35 -12.09
C GLY A 191 -4.85 7.27 -12.91
N THR A 192 -4.78 7.52 -14.22
CA THR A 192 -5.88 7.37 -15.17
C THR A 192 -6.38 5.93 -15.30
N THR A 193 -5.56 4.93 -14.96
CA THR A 193 -5.95 3.50 -14.93
C THR A 193 -7.06 3.22 -13.92
N GLN A 194 -7.32 4.12 -12.97
CA GLN A 194 -8.50 4.06 -12.10
C GLN A 194 -9.79 3.80 -12.89
N LYS A 195 -9.96 4.46 -14.04
CA LYS A 195 -11.14 4.28 -14.90
C LYS A 195 -11.16 2.92 -15.58
N LEU A 196 -10.00 2.40 -15.97
CA LEU A 196 -9.89 1.07 -16.60
C LEU A 196 -10.25 -0.04 -15.60
N PHE A 197 -9.77 0.05 -14.35
CA PHE A 197 -10.18 -0.88 -13.30
C PHE A 197 -11.68 -0.78 -12.96
N ALA A 198 -12.25 0.43 -13.01
CA ALA A 198 -13.69 0.61 -12.81
C ALA A 198 -14.51 -0.04 -13.93
N GLN A 199 -14.12 0.15 -15.20
CA GLN A 199 -14.74 -0.50 -16.35
C GLN A 199 -14.64 -2.03 -16.26
N LEU A 200 -13.46 -2.55 -15.90
CA LEU A 200 -13.21 -3.98 -15.80
C LEU A 200 -14.11 -4.67 -14.75
N MET A 201 -14.40 -3.96 -13.65
CA MET A 201 -15.24 -4.42 -12.54
C MET A 201 -16.71 -3.98 -12.62
N ASP A 202 -17.15 -3.41 -13.75
CA ASP A 202 -18.54 -3.01 -13.93
C ASP A 202 -19.47 -4.23 -13.77
N PRO A 203 -20.44 -4.19 -12.83
CA PRO A 203 -21.36 -5.30 -12.59
C PRO A 203 -22.47 -5.39 -13.65
N CYS A 204 -22.62 -4.39 -14.53
CA CYS A 204 -23.63 -4.39 -15.57
C CYS A 204 -23.30 -5.50 -16.60
N PRO A 205 -24.15 -6.53 -16.76
CA PRO A 205 -23.87 -7.68 -17.63
C PRO A 205 -23.71 -7.30 -19.12
N GLU A 206 -24.27 -6.16 -19.51
CA GLU A 206 -24.27 -5.65 -20.88
C GLU A 206 -23.08 -4.71 -21.16
N SER A 207 -22.30 -4.36 -20.13
CA SER A 207 -21.26 -3.33 -20.25
C SER A 207 -20.04 -3.78 -21.03
N LEU A 208 -19.60 -5.03 -20.84
CA LEU A 208 -18.41 -5.57 -21.50
C LEU A 208 -18.51 -7.09 -21.68
N PHE A 209 -18.32 -7.53 -22.93
CA PHE A 209 -18.05 -8.93 -23.26
C PHE A 209 -16.67 -9.35 -22.77
N TRP A 210 -16.45 -10.66 -22.68
CA TRP A 210 -15.21 -11.21 -22.13
C TRP A 210 -13.97 -10.77 -22.91
N GLU A 211 -14.07 -10.70 -24.23
CA GLU A 211 -13.02 -10.25 -25.14
C GLU A 211 -12.60 -8.81 -24.82
N GLN A 212 -13.55 -7.93 -24.53
CA GLN A 212 -13.28 -6.54 -24.17
C GLN A 212 -12.65 -6.42 -22.78
N LYS A 213 -13.03 -7.29 -21.83
CA LYS A 213 -12.35 -7.37 -20.52
C LYS A 213 -10.90 -7.83 -20.68
N GLN A 214 -10.64 -8.77 -21.57
CA GLN A 214 -9.28 -9.22 -21.89
C GLN A 214 -8.46 -8.10 -22.55
N GLU A 215 -9.03 -7.33 -23.48
CA GLU A 215 -8.38 -6.16 -24.08
C GLU A 215 -8.02 -5.09 -23.04
N LEU A 216 -8.89 -4.83 -22.06
CA LEU A 216 -8.60 -3.93 -20.95
C LEU A 216 -7.45 -4.44 -20.07
N ILE A 217 -7.41 -5.74 -19.78
CA ILE A 217 -6.31 -6.38 -19.05
C ILE A 217 -4.99 -6.15 -19.79
N GLU A 218 -4.94 -6.46 -21.09
CA GLU A 218 -3.73 -6.27 -21.91
C GLU A 218 -3.34 -4.80 -22.01
N THR A 219 -4.31 -3.88 -22.07
CA THR A 219 -4.06 -2.43 -22.04
C THR A 219 -3.40 -2.01 -20.74
N ILE A 220 -3.91 -2.47 -19.60
CA ILE A 220 -3.33 -2.17 -18.28
C ILE A 220 -1.90 -2.73 -18.18
N CYS A 221 -1.68 -3.97 -18.64
CA CYS A 221 -0.36 -4.59 -18.65
C CYS A 221 0.63 -3.83 -19.55
N GLY A 222 0.20 -3.44 -20.76
CA GLY A 222 1.01 -2.65 -21.68
C GLY A 222 1.41 -1.28 -21.11
N LEU A 223 0.50 -0.60 -20.40
CA LEU A 223 0.80 0.66 -19.71
C LEU A 223 1.84 0.48 -18.60
N ILE A 224 1.74 -0.60 -17.83
CA ILE A 224 2.70 -0.93 -16.77
C ILE A 224 4.07 -1.24 -17.37
N SER A 225 4.11 -2.04 -18.43
CA SER A 225 5.34 -2.42 -19.14
C SER A 225 6.05 -1.20 -19.73
N ALA A 226 5.30 -0.30 -20.37
CA ALA A 226 5.81 0.98 -20.86
C ALA A 226 6.36 1.87 -19.74
N GLU A 227 5.68 1.90 -18.58
CA GLU A 227 6.16 2.67 -17.43
C GLU A 227 7.43 2.06 -16.82
N TRP A 228 7.57 0.74 -16.75
CA TRP A 228 8.82 0.10 -16.34
C TRP A 228 9.98 0.48 -17.24
N GLN A 229 9.77 0.46 -18.57
CA GLN A 229 10.79 0.90 -19.52
C GLN A 229 11.14 2.38 -19.30
N ARG A 230 10.13 3.24 -19.09
CA ARG A 230 10.33 4.67 -18.80
C ARG A 230 11.12 4.91 -17.51
N GLN A 231 10.93 4.07 -16.49
CA GLN A 231 11.72 4.10 -15.24
C GLN A 231 13.10 3.43 -15.38
N GLY A 232 13.44 2.88 -16.54
CA GLY A 232 14.72 2.20 -16.78
C GLY A 232 14.84 0.82 -16.13
N LEU A 233 13.72 0.23 -15.71
CA LEU A 233 13.69 -1.07 -15.04
C LEU A 233 13.81 -2.25 -16.02
N ILE A 234 13.39 -2.04 -17.27
CA ILE A 234 13.49 -3.00 -18.38
C ILE A 234 13.90 -2.28 -19.66
N GLY A 235 14.56 -2.99 -20.58
CA GLY A 235 15.01 -2.46 -21.87
C GLY A 235 13.94 -2.51 -22.96
N THR A 236 13.08 -3.53 -22.95
CA THR A 236 12.03 -3.74 -23.97
C THR A 236 10.68 -3.98 -23.32
N THR A 237 9.63 -3.39 -23.89
CA THR A 237 8.26 -3.61 -23.43
C THR A 237 7.70 -4.92 -23.97
N ASP A 238 6.94 -5.62 -23.12
CA ASP A 238 6.13 -6.79 -23.47
C ASP A 238 4.78 -6.70 -22.74
N PRO A 239 3.65 -6.85 -23.44
CA PRO A 239 2.34 -6.86 -22.79
C PRO A 239 2.15 -8.07 -21.86
N PHE A 240 2.79 -9.21 -22.11
CA PHE A 240 2.78 -10.35 -21.19
C PHE A 240 3.81 -10.16 -20.08
N LEU A 241 3.35 -9.67 -18.93
CA LEU A 241 4.21 -9.18 -17.84
C LEU A 241 5.20 -10.22 -17.32
N GLN A 242 4.89 -11.51 -17.45
CA GLN A 242 5.77 -12.58 -17.01
C GLN A 242 7.13 -12.56 -17.75
N ASN A 243 7.15 -12.12 -19.01
CA ASN A 243 8.37 -12.07 -19.83
C ASN A 243 9.40 -11.05 -19.32
N SER A 244 8.97 -10.06 -18.53
CA SER A 244 9.83 -9.02 -17.96
C SER A 244 10.36 -9.35 -16.56
N LEU A 245 9.90 -10.43 -15.92
CA LEU A 245 10.20 -10.69 -14.50
C LEU A 245 11.70 -10.94 -14.24
N ASP A 246 12.36 -11.69 -15.11
CA ASP A 246 13.81 -11.94 -14.99
C ASP A 246 14.63 -10.66 -15.15
N GLU A 247 14.20 -9.76 -16.03
CA GLU A 247 14.89 -8.48 -16.23
C GLU A 247 14.72 -7.56 -15.03
N LEU A 248 13.51 -7.48 -14.47
CA LEU A 248 13.25 -6.77 -13.21
C LEU A 248 14.10 -7.35 -12.06
N MET A 249 14.15 -8.68 -11.92
CA MET A 249 14.95 -9.33 -10.86
C MET A 249 16.45 -9.01 -10.96
N LYS A 250 17.00 -8.81 -12.17
CA LYS A 250 18.41 -8.43 -12.36
C LYS A 250 18.75 -7.03 -11.83
N GLN A 251 17.76 -6.18 -11.60
CA GLN A 251 17.97 -4.84 -11.02
C GLN A 251 18.20 -4.88 -9.51
N ILE A 252 17.87 -6.01 -8.85
CA ILE A 252 18.00 -6.17 -7.40
C ILE A 252 19.47 -6.40 -7.03
N GLN A 253 20.02 -5.54 -6.17
CA GLN A 253 21.43 -5.60 -5.76
C GLN A 253 21.64 -6.46 -4.51
N ASP A 254 20.67 -6.46 -3.59
CA ASP A 254 20.77 -7.21 -2.35
C ASP A 254 20.65 -8.72 -2.57
N PRO A 255 21.68 -9.49 -2.18
CA PRO A 255 21.73 -10.92 -2.45
C PRO A 255 20.66 -11.71 -1.69
N GLN A 256 20.18 -11.23 -0.54
CA GLN A 256 19.11 -11.89 0.20
C GLN A 256 17.77 -11.74 -0.51
N ILE A 257 17.53 -10.58 -1.14
CA ILE A 257 16.30 -10.31 -1.90
C ILE A 257 16.34 -10.99 -3.27
N ALA A 258 17.48 -10.96 -3.95
CA ALA A 258 17.66 -11.46 -5.31
C ALA A 258 17.38 -12.97 -5.45
N VAL A 259 17.63 -13.76 -4.40
CA VAL A 259 17.41 -15.22 -4.40
C VAL A 259 15.97 -15.63 -4.11
N LEU A 260 15.11 -14.70 -3.70
CA LEU A 260 13.73 -15.03 -3.32
C LEU A 260 12.90 -15.42 -4.55
N PRO A 261 11.94 -16.36 -4.42
CA PRO A 261 11.00 -16.70 -5.49
C PRO A 261 10.21 -15.49 -5.98
N TRP A 262 9.78 -15.47 -7.25
CA TRP A 262 9.05 -14.31 -7.81
C TRP A 262 7.81 -13.92 -7.00
N LEU A 263 7.05 -14.89 -6.49
CA LEU A 263 5.82 -14.64 -5.73
C LEU A 263 6.04 -14.11 -4.31
N TYR A 264 7.29 -13.99 -3.85
CA TYR A 264 7.59 -13.42 -2.54
C TYR A 264 7.66 -11.88 -2.62
N GLY A 265 6.61 -11.18 -2.20
CA GLY A 265 6.58 -9.71 -2.13
C GLY A 265 5.21 -9.11 -1.83
#